data_AF-Q66CB0-F1
#
_entry.id   AF-Q66CB0-F1
#
_cell.length_a   1.000
_cell.length_b   1.000
_cell.length_c   1.000
_cell.angle_alpha   90.00
_cell.angle_beta   90.00
_cell.angle_gamma   90.00
#
_symmetry.space_group_name_H-M   'P 1'
#
loop_
_entity.id
_entity.type
_entity.pdbx_description
1 polymer ?
#
loop_
_entity_poly.entity_id
_entity_poly.type
_entity_poly.pdbx_seq_one_letter_code
_entity_poly.pdbx_strand_id
1 'polypeptide(L)'
;MKSFKLIMFFFILLSSFSGYSGERGYFVFVWGDDISKKTFIEYRENSNEYIKNKECWAKRYGDGISIAYVNLVPNGINIELVNRALSGDASSISQIQYILKNYRDDQITHGFDGMLIMKENNNMMSVLSIPLYGSLNKVQQEYKANINKYEFIDKLLCESLSPFDRHFIP
;
A
#
# COMPACT_ATOMS: atom_id res chain seq x y z
N MET A 1 37.33 52.11 20.46
CA MET A 1 38.26 51.01 20.15
C MET A 1 38.09 49.95 21.23
N LYS A 2 37.68 48.70 21.04
CA LYS A 2 37.46 47.80 19.90
C LYS A 2 36.20 47.00 20.30
N SER A 3 35.06 47.06 19.62
CA SER A 3 34.69 46.24 18.45
C SER A 3 35.20 44.78 18.50
N PHE A 4 34.32 43.86 18.11
CA PHE A 4 34.56 42.43 17.83
C PHE A 4 34.68 41.45 19.01
N LYS A 5 33.57 41.13 19.69
CA LYS A 5 33.37 39.81 20.32
C LYS A 5 31.91 39.33 20.35
N LEU A 6 31.08 39.78 19.41
CA LEU A 6 29.66 39.39 19.35
C LEU A 6 29.24 38.90 17.95
N ILE A 7 30.15 38.27 17.21
CA ILE A 7 29.86 37.72 15.87
C ILE A 7 30.66 36.44 15.70
N MET A 8 30.46 35.41 16.53
CA MET A 8 31.01 34.09 16.22
C MET A 8 30.41 32.91 16.99
N PHE A 9 29.13 32.93 17.39
CA PHE A 9 28.49 31.69 17.86
C PHE A 9 26.97 31.63 17.62
N PHE A 10 26.46 32.40 16.66
CA PHE A 10 25.06 32.38 16.26
C PHE A 10 24.87 31.88 14.82
N PHE A 11 25.74 30.97 14.37
CA PHE A 11 25.73 30.42 13.00
C PHE A 11 25.69 28.87 12.95
N ILE A 12 25.33 28.21 14.06
CA ILE A 12 25.27 26.73 14.14
C ILE A 12 23.82 26.19 14.24
N LEU A 13 22.80 27.05 14.22
CA LEU A 13 21.41 26.61 14.52
C LEU A 13 20.41 26.65 13.35
N LEU A 14 20.86 26.71 12.09
CA LEU A 14 19.95 26.75 10.94
C LEU A 14 20.26 25.75 9.82
N SER A 15 20.97 24.66 10.12
CA SER A 15 20.81 23.41 9.34
C SER A 15 19.70 22.59 9.98
N SER A 16 18.48 23.16 10.00
CA SER A 16 17.28 22.34 10.00
C SER A 16 17.35 21.56 8.70
N PHE A 17 17.91 20.35 8.75
CA PHE A 17 17.63 19.35 7.73
C PHE A 17 16.11 19.32 7.62
N SER A 18 15.58 19.90 6.54
CA SER A 18 14.25 19.54 6.07
C SER A 18 14.37 18.06 5.75
N GLY A 19 14.11 17.23 6.75
CA GLY A 19 13.90 15.82 6.55
C GLY A 19 12.79 15.76 5.52
N TYR A 20 13.18 15.44 4.29
CA TYR A 20 12.24 14.93 3.31
C TYR A 20 11.70 13.68 3.98
N SER A 21 10.55 13.80 4.65
CA SER A 21 9.80 12.63 5.06
C SER A 21 9.42 11.98 3.74
N GLY A 22 10.20 10.97 3.34
CA GLY A 22 9.87 10.17 2.17
C GLY A 22 8.42 9.71 2.30
N GLU A 23 7.72 9.63 1.16
CA GLU A 23 6.38 9.06 1.11
C GLU A 23 6.39 7.71 1.82
N ARG A 24 5.51 7.54 2.83
CA ARG A 24 5.47 6.34 3.66
C ARG A 24 4.47 5.35 3.07
N GLY A 25 4.53 5.09 1.77
CA GLY A 25 3.52 4.25 1.12
C GLY A 25 3.91 2.78 1.08
N TYR A 26 2.92 1.89 1.19
CA TYR A 26 3.13 0.46 1.05
C TYR A 26 3.53 0.07 -0.37
N PHE A 27 4.34 -0.97 -0.50
CA PHE A 27 4.68 -1.63 -1.76
C PHE A 27 3.85 -2.89 -1.90
N VAL A 28 2.93 -2.93 -2.86
CA VAL A 28 1.97 -4.03 -2.98
C VAL A 28 2.02 -4.71 -4.34
N PHE A 29 1.80 -6.02 -4.33
CA PHE A 29 1.42 -6.76 -5.52
C PHE A 29 -0.11 -6.86 -5.60
N VAL A 30 -0.70 -6.54 -6.75
CA VAL A 30 -2.15 -6.55 -6.96
C VAL A 30 -2.56 -7.69 -7.87
N TRP A 31 -3.42 -8.55 -7.36
CA TRP A 31 -4.07 -9.64 -8.09
C TRP A 31 -5.55 -9.40 -8.23
N GLY A 32 -6.13 -9.88 -9.33
CA GLY A 32 -7.54 -9.74 -9.65
C GLY A 32 -7.79 -10.19 -11.08
N ASP A 33 -9.07 -10.27 -11.44
CA ASP A 33 -9.46 -10.36 -12.85
C ASP A 33 -9.19 -9.03 -13.59
N ASP A 34 -9.34 -9.06 -14.92
CA ASP A 34 -9.05 -7.90 -15.77
C ASP A 34 -9.88 -6.66 -15.39
N ILE A 35 -11.14 -6.87 -14.97
CA ILE A 35 -12.04 -5.80 -14.52
C ILE A 35 -11.50 -5.15 -13.26
N SER A 36 -11.17 -5.96 -12.24
CA SER A 36 -10.68 -5.49 -10.95
C SER A 36 -9.32 -4.78 -11.09
N LYS A 37 -8.43 -5.32 -11.92
CA LYS A 37 -7.13 -4.69 -12.23
C LYS A 37 -7.31 -3.36 -12.94
N LYS A 38 -8.19 -3.29 -13.94
CA LYS A 38 -8.50 -2.05 -14.64
C LYS A 38 -9.07 -1.00 -13.68
N THR A 39 -10.03 -1.37 -12.83
CA THR A 39 -10.59 -0.46 -11.82
C THR A 39 -9.52 0.05 -10.85
N PHE A 40 -8.56 -0.79 -10.43
CA PHE A 40 -7.45 -0.33 -9.59
C PHE A 40 -6.54 0.66 -10.33
N ILE A 41 -6.19 0.39 -11.59
CA ILE A 41 -5.36 1.30 -12.41
C ILE A 41 -6.06 2.65 -12.59
N GLU A 42 -7.36 2.64 -12.94
CA GLU A 42 -8.16 3.87 -13.07
C GLU A 42 -8.19 4.66 -11.76
N TYR A 43 -8.33 3.99 -10.60
CA TYR A 43 -8.20 4.63 -9.30
C TYR A 43 -6.84 5.31 -9.14
N ARG A 44 -5.73 4.62 -9.44
CA ARG A 44 -4.37 5.17 -9.29
C ARG A 44 -4.09 6.37 -10.20
N GLU A 45 -4.63 6.38 -11.42
CA GLU A 45 -4.47 7.49 -12.37
C GLU A 45 -5.28 8.72 -11.96
N ASN A 46 -6.44 8.51 -11.34
CA ASN A 46 -7.34 9.58 -10.91
C ASN A 46 -7.13 9.97 -9.44
N SER A 47 -6.26 9.26 -8.70
CA SER A 47 -6.13 9.39 -7.23
C SER A 47 -5.47 10.69 -6.76
N ASN A 48 -5.06 11.60 -7.65
CA ASN A 48 -4.39 12.87 -7.30
C ASN A 48 -5.22 13.75 -6.33
N GLU A 49 -6.54 13.53 -6.25
CA GLU A 49 -7.43 14.17 -5.27
C GLU A 49 -7.79 13.30 -4.04
N TYR A 50 -7.43 12.02 -4.00
CA TYR A 50 -8.02 11.01 -3.10
C TYR A 50 -7.19 10.69 -1.86
N ILE A 51 -6.18 11.53 -1.63
CA ILE A 51 -5.81 11.98 -0.28
C ILE A 51 -7.07 12.40 0.56
N LYS A 52 -8.27 12.53 -0.02
CA LYS A 52 -9.56 12.77 0.68
C LYS A 52 -9.93 11.81 1.81
N ASN A 53 -9.56 10.52 1.84
CA ASN A 53 -9.66 9.74 3.10
C ASN A 53 -8.45 9.95 4.02
N LYS A 54 -7.96 11.20 4.12
CA LYS A 54 -6.97 11.63 5.11
C LYS A 54 -7.28 11.05 6.48
N GLU A 55 -8.55 10.97 6.88
CA GLU A 55 -8.92 10.41 8.18
C GLU A 55 -8.62 8.91 8.34
N CYS A 56 -8.80 8.13 7.27
CA CYS A 56 -8.47 6.71 7.31
C CYS A 56 -6.95 6.55 7.29
N TRP A 57 -6.28 7.17 6.30
CA TRP A 57 -4.83 7.09 6.12
C TRP A 57 -4.03 7.70 7.28
N ALA A 58 -4.54 8.74 7.96
CA ALA A 58 -3.90 9.33 9.13
C ALA A 58 -3.85 8.40 10.35
N LYS A 59 -4.66 7.33 10.36
CA LYS A 59 -4.61 6.30 11.41
C LYS A 59 -3.67 5.15 11.06
N ARG A 60 -3.03 5.19 9.89
CA ARG A 60 -2.16 4.14 9.37
C ARG A 60 -0.70 4.50 9.60
N TYR A 61 0.18 3.50 9.60
CA TYR A 61 1.63 3.73 9.58
C TYR A 61 2.10 4.18 8.20
N GLY A 62 1.50 3.62 7.15
CA GLY A 62 1.72 4.06 5.78
C GLY A 62 0.63 5.01 5.28
N ASP A 63 1.01 6.08 4.60
CA ASP A 63 0.11 7.16 4.18
C ASP A 63 -0.61 6.90 2.84
N GLY A 64 -0.38 5.73 2.26
CA GLY A 64 -1.00 5.27 1.03
C GLY A 64 -0.30 4.05 0.47
N ILE A 65 -0.50 3.80 -0.82
CA ILE A 65 0.26 2.80 -1.58
C ILE A 65 1.28 3.57 -2.43
N SER A 66 2.58 3.38 -2.21
CA SER A 66 3.61 4.07 -2.99
C SER A 66 3.84 3.32 -4.31
N ILE A 67 4.14 2.01 -4.23
CA ILE A 67 4.37 1.16 -5.40
C ILE A 67 3.29 0.09 -5.48
N ALA A 68 2.71 -0.10 -6.67
CA ALA A 68 1.72 -1.14 -6.92
C ALA A 68 2.02 -1.87 -8.23
N TYR A 69 2.29 -3.18 -8.15
CA TYR A 69 2.52 -4.00 -9.33
C TYR A 69 1.23 -4.73 -9.68
N VAL A 70 0.62 -4.36 -10.81
CA VAL A 70 -0.69 -4.90 -11.25
C VAL A 70 -0.53 -5.90 -12.39
N ASN A 71 0.37 -5.57 -13.33
CA ASN A 71 0.58 -6.36 -14.55
C ASN A 71 1.82 -7.26 -14.49
N LEU A 72 2.80 -6.91 -13.65
CA LEU A 72 3.98 -7.74 -13.43
C LEU A 72 3.71 -8.71 -12.28
N VAL A 73 3.63 -10.00 -12.59
CA VAL A 73 3.41 -11.06 -11.60
C VAL A 73 4.76 -11.58 -11.11
N PRO A 74 5.05 -11.52 -9.79
CA PRO A 74 6.27 -12.12 -9.24
C PRO A 74 6.39 -13.60 -9.59
N ASN A 75 7.59 -14.02 -10.02
CA ASN A 75 7.87 -15.40 -10.37
C ASN A 75 7.47 -16.36 -9.24
N GLY A 76 6.72 -17.41 -9.60
CA GLY A 76 6.22 -18.42 -8.66
C GLY A 76 4.82 -18.11 -8.10
N ILE A 77 4.28 -16.89 -8.27
CA ILE A 77 2.87 -16.62 -8.00
C ILE A 77 2.05 -16.98 -9.24
N ASN A 78 1.12 -17.91 -9.10
CA ASN A 78 0.22 -18.35 -10.17
C ASN A 78 -1.21 -18.53 -9.64
N ILE A 79 -2.15 -18.75 -10.55
CA ILE A 79 -3.59 -18.86 -10.22
C ILE A 79 -3.88 -20.00 -9.24
N GLU A 80 -3.20 -21.14 -9.35
CA GLU A 80 -3.39 -22.30 -8.45
C GLU A 80 -2.95 -21.97 -7.03
N LEU A 81 -1.79 -21.32 -6.87
CA LEU A 81 -1.28 -20.89 -5.58
C LEU A 81 -2.24 -19.87 -4.94
N VAL A 82 -2.70 -18.89 -5.71
CA VAL A 82 -3.64 -17.87 -5.22
C VAL A 82 -4.99 -18.47 -4.83
N ASN A 83 -5.53 -19.40 -5.62
CA ASN A 83 -6.80 -20.06 -5.30
C ASN A 83 -6.72 -20.89 -4.02
N ARG A 84 -5.60 -21.60 -3.80
CA ARG A 84 -5.38 -22.33 -2.54
C ARG A 84 -5.27 -21.36 -1.35
N ALA A 85 -4.54 -20.26 -1.51
CA ALA A 85 -4.48 -19.23 -0.47
C ALA A 85 -5.87 -18.62 -0.16
N LEU A 86 -6.70 -18.40 -1.18
CA LEU A 86 -8.09 -17.95 -1.04
C LEU A 86 -8.98 -18.96 -0.29
N SER A 87 -8.70 -20.26 -0.40
CA SER A 87 -9.34 -21.30 0.41
C SER A 87 -8.80 -21.42 1.84
N GLY A 88 -7.83 -20.58 2.23
CA GLY A 88 -7.23 -20.59 3.56
C GLY A 88 -6.07 -21.58 3.72
N ASP A 89 -5.49 -22.08 2.64
CA ASP A 89 -4.33 -22.97 2.70
C ASP A 89 -3.11 -22.22 3.24
N ALA A 90 -2.70 -22.55 4.46
CA ALA A 90 -1.62 -21.87 5.16
C ALA A 90 -0.28 -22.01 4.42
N SER A 91 -0.02 -23.16 3.79
CA SER A 91 1.21 -23.38 3.03
C SER A 91 1.30 -22.44 1.83
N SER A 92 0.20 -22.29 1.08
CA SER A 92 0.13 -21.38 -0.07
C SER A 92 0.25 -19.92 0.36
N ILE A 93 -0.38 -19.52 1.47
CA ILE A 93 -0.22 -18.17 2.04
C ILE A 93 1.24 -17.90 2.41
N SER A 94 1.89 -18.83 3.12
CA SER A 94 3.31 -18.69 3.49
C SER A 94 4.24 -18.66 2.27
N GLN A 95 3.93 -19.42 1.23
CA GLN A 95 4.69 -19.40 -0.01
C GLN A 95 4.55 -18.04 -0.74
N ILE A 96 3.34 -17.48 -0.80
CA ILE A 96 3.12 -16.12 -1.34
C ILE A 96 3.92 -15.09 -0.53
N GLN A 97 3.82 -15.11 0.80
CA GLN A 97 4.56 -14.20 1.69
C GLN A 97 6.07 -14.32 1.48
N TYR A 98 6.60 -15.53 1.32
CA TYR A 98 8.01 -15.78 1.04
C TYR A 98 8.44 -15.18 -0.31
N ILE A 99 7.66 -15.37 -1.38
CA ILE A 99 7.98 -14.80 -2.70
C ILE A 99 8.01 -13.28 -2.64
N LEU A 100 6.99 -12.67 -2.04
CA LEU A 100 6.85 -11.22 -1.93
C LEU A 100 7.99 -10.60 -1.10
N LYS A 101 8.36 -11.23 0.01
CA LYS A 101 9.46 -10.78 0.88
C LYS A 101 10.81 -10.78 0.16
N ASN A 102 11.04 -11.75 -0.73
CA ASN A 102 12.33 -11.91 -1.42
C ASN A 102 12.36 -11.28 -2.82
N TYR A 103 11.25 -10.71 -3.28
CA TYR A 103 11.18 -10.05 -4.58
C TYR A 103 12.11 -8.83 -4.64
N ARG A 104 12.86 -8.66 -5.71
CA ARG A 104 13.78 -7.53 -5.91
C ARG A 104 13.78 -7.08 -7.36
N ASP A 105 13.80 -5.77 -7.59
CA ASP A 105 14.08 -5.15 -8.88
C ASP A 105 14.64 -3.72 -8.70
N ASP A 106 14.58 -2.91 -9.76
CA ASP A 106 15.05 -1.53 -9.79
C ASP A 106 14.24 -0.58 -8.91
N GLN A 107 12.97 -0.90 -8.62
CA GLN A 107 12.08 -0.07 -7.79
C GLN A 107 11.91 -0.61 -6.37
N ILE A 108 12.04 -1.93 -6.19
CA ILE A 108 11.77 -2.63 -4.94
C ILE A 108 13.05 -3.33 -4.45
N THR A 109 13.71 -2.72 -3.47
CA THR A 109 14.99 -3.22 -2.91
C THR A 109 14.84 -4.05 -1.64
N HIS A 110 13.66 -4.01 -0.98
CA HIS A 110 13.40 -4.71 0.28
C HIS A 110 12.29 -5.76 0.22
N GLY A 111 11.60 -5.87 -0.93
CA GLY A 111 10.44 -6.73 -1.12
C GLY A 111 9.14 -5.94 -1.06
N PHE A 112 8.02 -6.61 -1.36
CA PHE A 112 6.68 -6.02 -1.17
C PHE A 112 6.26 -6.11 0.30
N ASP A 113 5.44 -5.19 0.79
CA ASP A 113 4.76 -5.27 2.10
C ASP A 113 3.64 -6.30 2.12
N GLY A 114 3.13 -6.67 0.95
CA GLY A 114 2.16 -7.74 0.81
C GLY A 114 1.46 -7.76 -0.54
N MET A 115 0.35 -8.47 -0.57
CA MET A 115 -0.48 -8.67 -1.75
C MET A 115 -1.92 -8.27 -1.47
N LEU A 116 -2.54 -7.63 -2.47
CA LEU A 116 -3.96 -7.32 -2.50
C LEU A 116 -4.62 -8.19 -3.56
N ILE A 117 -5.69 -8.89 -3.18
CA ILE A 117 -6.55 -9.63 -4.10
C ILE A 117 -7.87 -8.87 -4.21
N MET A 118 -8.07 -8.24 -5.36
CA MET A 118 -9.27 -7.47 -5.66
C MET A 118 -10.26 -8.30 -6.46
N LYS A 119 -11.54 -8.12 -6.13
CA LYS A 119 -12.64 -8.68 -6.90
C LYS A 119 -13.78 -7.68 -6.97
N GLU A 120 -14.18 -7.36 -8.19
CA GLU A 120 -15.38 -6.59 -8.52
C GLU A 120 -16.45 -7.53 -9.04
N ASN A 121 -17.65 -7.46 -8.47
CA ASN A 121 -18.81 -8.21 -8.96
C ASN A 121 -20.07 -7.36 -8.79
N ASN A 122 -20.63 -6.90 -9.91
CA ASN A 122 -21.71 -5.91 -9.94
C ASN A 122 -21.31 -4.66 -9.14
N ASN A 123 -22.15 -4.22 -8.20
CA ASN A 123 -21.86 -3.10 -7.32
C ASN A 123 -21.08 -3.50 -6.05
N MET A 124 -20.60 -4.74 -5.93
CA MET A 124 -19.77 -5.14 -4.78
C MET A 124 -18.30 -5.17 -5.15
N MET A 125 -17.48 -4.62 -4.28
CA MET A 125 -16.03 -4.77 -4.34
C MET A 125 -15.52 -5.41 -3.06
N SER A 126 -14.59 -6.34 -3.21
CA SER A 126 -13.86 -6.92 -2.09
C SER A 126 -12.37 -6.84 -2.31
N VAL A 127 -11.65 -6.57 -1.24
CA VAL A 127 -10.19 -6.62 -1.18
C VAL A 127 -9.81 -7.59 -0.06
N LEU A 128 -9.10 -8.65 -0.43
CA LEU A 128 -8.40 -9.50 0.52
C LEU A 128 -6.94 -9.11 0.54
N SER A 129 -6.42 -8.78 1.72
CA SER A 129 -5.04 -8.41 1.92
C SER A 129 -4.26 -9.55 2.57
N ILE A 130 -3.14 -9.91 1.94
CA ILE A 130 -2.15 -10.86 2.45
C ILE A 130 -0.92 -10.04 2.85
N PRO A 131 -0.76 -9.65 4.12
CA PRO A 131 0.47 -8.97 4.56
C PRO A 131 1.66 -9.94 4.53
N LEU A 132 2.89 -9.44 4.48
CA LEU A 132 4.09 -10.28 4.67
C LEU A 132 4.07 -11.04 6.00
N TYR A 133 3.50 -10.41 7.03
CA TYR A 133 3.43 -10.96 8.38
C TYR A 133 2.07 -10.68 9.00
N GLY A 134 1.55 -11.64 9.75
CA GLY A 134 0.28 -11.49 10.47
C GLY A 134 -0.92 -12.03 9.69
N SER A 135 -2.10 -11.62 10.14
CA SER A 135 -3.37 -12.18 9.68
C SER A 135 -3.83 -11.54 8.38
N LEU A 136 -4.48 -12.35 7.54
CA LEU A 136 -5.23 -11.88 6.39
C LEU A 136 -6.36 -10.95 6.83
N ASN A 137 -6.73 -10.00 5.98
CA ASN A 137 -7.91 -9.15 6.19
C ASN A 137 -8.74 -9.07 4.91
N LYS A 138 -10.04 -9.34 5.02
CA LYS A 138 -10.97 -9.22 3.90
C LYS A 138 -11.96 -8.12 4.21
N VAL A 139 -11.98 -7.09 3.38
CA VAL A 139 -13.00 -6.04 3.41
C VAL A 139 -13.85 -6.19 2.17
N GLN A 140 -15.17 -6.14 2.34
CA GLN A 140 -16.14 -6.21 1.25
C GLN A 140 -17.21 -5.16 1.48
N GLN A 141 -17.46 -4.33 0.47
CA GLN A 141 -18.42 -3.25 0.54
C GLN A 141 -19.21 -3.15 -0.76
N GLU A 142 -20.46 -2.69 -0.64
CA GLU A 142 -21.29 -2.33 -1.79
C GLU A 142 -21.07 -0.86 -2.14
N TYR A 143 -20.80 -0.61 -3.41
CA TYR A 143 -20.70 0.71 -3.99
C TYR A 143 -22.09 1.33 -4.10
N LYS A 144 -22.28 2.45 -3.41
CA LYS A 144 -23.49 3.25 -3.49
C LYS A 144 -23.30 4.35 -4.54
N ALA A 145 -24.25 4.48 -5.46
CA ALA A 145 -24.16 5.40 -6.60
C ALA A 145 -23.99 6.89 -6.22
N ASN A 146 -24.28 7.26 -4.96
CA ASN A 146 -24.13 8.62 -4.45
C ASN A 146 -22.73 8.92 -3.88
N ILE A 147 -21.81 7.95 -3.88
CA ILE A 147 -20.43 8.11 -3.41
C ILE A 147 -19.53 8.14 -4.65
N ASN A 148 -18.47 8.94 -4.63
CA ASN A 148 -17.48 8.92 -5.69
C ASN A 148 -16.77 7.53 -5.73
N LYS A 149 -16.70 6.90 -6.91
CA LYS A 149 -16.09 5.57 -7.11
C LYS A 149 -14.68 5.48 -6.53
N TYR A 150 -13.84 6.48 -6.74
CA TYR A 150 -12.45 6.48 -6.30
C TYR A 150 -12.32 6.74 -4.78
N GLU A 151 -13.19 7.56 -4.20
CA GLU A 151 -13.27 7.73 -2.74
C GLU A 151 -13.68 6.42 -2.04
N PHE A 152 -14.63 5.71 -2.64
CA PHE A 152 -15.05 4.39 -2.20
C PHE A 152 -13.90 3.38 -2.25
N ILE A 153 -13.17 3.31 -3.37
CA ILE A 153 -12.01 2.40 -3.53
C ILE A 153 -10.91 2.77 -2.53
N ASP A 154 -10.62 4.05 -2.35
CA ASP A 154 -9.58 4.52 -1.45
C ASP A 154 -9.85 4.11 0.01
N LYS A 155 -11.10 4.27 0.46
CA LYS A 155 -11.52 3.81 1.79
C LYS A 155 -11.40 2.30 1.93
N LEU A 156 -11.87 1.56 0.91
CA LEU A 156 -11.81 0.10 0.90
C LEU A 156 -10.36 -0.39 1.01
N LEU A 157 -9.43 0.23 0.27
CA LEU A 157 -8.00 -0.08 0.32
C LEU A 157 -7.42 0.25 1.70
N CYS A 158 -7.66 1.45 2.23
CA CYS A 158 -7.16 1.86 3.54
C CYS A 158 -7.58 0.90 4.67
N GLU A 159 -8.86 0.50 4.70
CA GLU A 159 -9.36 -0.47 5.68
C GLU A 159 -8.74 -1.85 5.47
N SER A 160 -8.61 -2.28 4.21
CA SER A 160 -8.06 -3.59 3.86
C SER A 160 -6.59 -3.74 4.27
N LEU A 161 -5.82 -2.66 4.19
CA LEU A 161 -4.39 -2.64 4.49
C LEU A 161 -4.10 -2.63 5.99
N SER A 162 -5.13 -2.60 6.85
CA SER A 162 -4.99 -2.61 8.32
C SER A 162 -3.87 -3.48 8.89
N PRO A 163 -3.71 -4.75 8.46
CA PRO A 163 -2.69 -5.64 9.00
C PRO A 163 -1.23 -5.27 8.68
N PHE A 164 -0.99 -4.44 7.66
CA PHE A 164 0.35 -4.14 7.15
C PHE A 164 1.13 -3.27 8.14
N ASP A 165 0.41 -2.41 8.88
CA ASP A 165 0.96 -1.45 9.85
C ASP A 165 1.91 -2.04 10.87
N ARG A 166 1.57 -3.22 11.41
CA ARG A 166 2.29 -3.79 12.55
C ARG A 166 3.76 -4.08 12.21
N HIS A 167 4.05 -4.26 10.93
CA HIS A 167 5.35 -4.70 10.43
C HIS A 167 5.93 -3.74 9.39
N PHE A 168 5.27 -2.62 9.13
CA PHE A 168 5.72 -1.60 8.21
C PHE A 168 6.81 -0.75 8.84
N ILE A 169 7.94 -0.62 8.15
CA ILE A 169 9.08 0.20 8.56
C ILE A 169 9.38 1.15 7.38
N PRO A 170 8.95 2.43 7.46
CA PRO A 170 9.16 3.41 6.40
C PRO A 170 10.63 3.82 6.22
#